data_AF-A0A1H3MEG1-F1
#
_entry.id   AF-A0A1H3MEG1-F1
#
_cell.length_a   1.000
_cell.length_b   1.000
_cell.length_c   1.000
_cell.angle_alpha   90.00
_cell.angle_beta   90.00
_cell.angle_gamma   90.00
#
_symmetry.space_group_name_H-M   'P 1'
#
loop_
_entity.id
_entity.type
_entity.pdbx_description
1 polymer ?
#
loop_
_entity_poly.entity_id
_entity_poly.type
_entity_poly.pdbx_seq_one_letter_code
_entity_poly.pdbx_strand_id
1 'polypeptide(L)' 'MKKEASAIGIIGIPDEQTITMLEKKLGKPIKKIEKKGKIILMVGKGLFKKKIIIRIEK' A
#
# COMPACT_ATOMS: atom_id res chain seq x y z
N MET A 1 19.18 -4.13 17.93
CA MET A 1 18.17 -4.93 17.21
C MET A 1 18.13 -4.49 15.75
N LYS A 2 18.59 -5.33 14.82
CA LYS A 2 18.34 -5.13 13.39
C LYS A 2 16.81 -5.26 13.20
N LYS A 3 16.11 -4.17 12.90
CA LYS A 3 14.69 -4.22 12.54
C LYS A 3 14.63 -5.02 11.24
N GLU A 4 14.17 -6.27 11.32
CA GLU A 4 13.93 -7.08 10.13
C GLU A 4 12.98 -6.29 9.23
N ALA A 5 13.48 -5.94 8.04
CA ALA A 5 12.67 -5.26 7.05
C ALA A 5 11.63 -6.27 6.54
N SER A 6 10.46 -6.30 7.19
CA SER A 6 9.35 -7.11 6.73
C SER A 6 8.85 -6.52 5.41
N ALA A 7 9.26 -7.12 4.29
CA ALA A 7 8.77 -6.77 2.97
C ALA A 7 7.43 -7.47 2.75
N ILE A 8 6.34 -6.70 2.74
CA ILE A 8 5.04 -7.21 2.35
C ILE A 8 4.91 -7.06 0.83
N GLY A 9 4.98 -8.18 0.12
CA GLY A 9 4.66 -8.24 -1.30
C GLY A 9 3.15 -8.37 -1.51
N ILE A 10 2.62 -7.63 -2.48
CA ILE A 10 1.24 -7.77 -2.96
C ILE A 10 1.32 -8.35 -4.36
N ILE A 11 0.67 -9.49 -4.61
CA ILE A 11 0.53 -10.08 -5.94
C ILE A 11 -0.88 -9.75 -6.44
N GLY A 12 -0.98 -9.03 -7.56
CA GLY A 12 -2.24 -8.58 -8.13
C GLY A 12 -2.70 -7.20 -7.64
N ILE A 13 -3.96 -6.87 -7.93
CA ILE A 13 -4.58 -5.59 -7.59
C ILE A 13 -5.10 -5.68 -6.14
N PRO A 14 -4.59 -4.84 -5.20
CA PRO A 14 -5.09 -4.85 -3.83
C PRO A 14 -6.54 -4.38 -3.78
N ASP A 15 -7.41 -5.22 -3.23
CA ASP A 15 -8.80 -4.95 -2.95
C ASP A 15 -8.98 -4.30 -1.56
N GLU A 16 -10.22 -3.94 -1.21
CA GLU A 16 -10.51 -3.28 0.08
C GLU A 16 -10.20 -4.17 1.29
N GLN A 17 -10.40 -5.48 1.17
CA GLN A 17 -10.07 -6.44 2.23
C GLN A 17 -8.56 -6.49 2.47
N THR A 18 -7.76 -6.57 1.40
CA THR A 18 -6.30 -6.50 1.49
C THR A 18 -5.85 -5.20 2.14
N ILE A 19 -6.46 -4.07 1.77
CA ILE A 19 -6.10 -2.78 2.35
C ILE A 19 -6.43 -2.72 3.84
N THR A 20 -7.62 -3.14 4.24
CA THR A 20 -8.02 -3.19 5.65
C THR A 20 -7.08 -4.08 6.47
N MET A 21 -6.68 -5.22 5.92
CA MET A 21 -5.73 -6.14 6.54
C MET A 21 -4.33 -5.50 6.66
N LEU A 22 -3.86 -4.80 5.62
CA LEU A 22 -2.58 -4.10 5.63
C LEU A 22 -2.58 -2.92 6.61
N GLU A 23 -3.68 -2.18 6.74
CA GLU A 23 -3.81 -1.11 7.72
C GLU A 23 -3.67 -1.63 9.15
N LYS A 24 -4.36 -2.74 9.46
CA LYS A 24 -4.25 -3.41 10.76
C LYS A 24 -2.82 -3.92 11.03
N LYS A 25 -2.18 -4.54 10.04
CA LYS A 25 -0.84 -5.12 10.18
C LYS A 25 0.26 -4.07 10.28
N LEU A 26 0.15 -2.97 9.53
CA LEU A 26 1.13 -1.88 9.52
C LEU A 26 0.87 -0.81 10.58
N GLY A 27 -0.31 -0.79 11.21
CA GLY A 27 -0.73 0.24 12.15
C GLY A 27 -0.79 1.64 11.54
N LYS A 28 -0.88 1.73 10.21
CA LYS A 28 -0.84 2.97 9.43
C LYS A 28 -2.00 2.97 8.45
N PRO A 29 -2.66 4.10 8.23
CA PRO A 29 -3.73 4.16 7.24
C PRO A 29 -3.16 4.05 5.83
N ILE A 30 -3.94 3.47 4.93
CA ILE A 30 -3.59 3.21 3.55
C ILE A 30 -4.73 3.70 2.67
N LYS A 31 -4.45 4.70 1.84
CA LYS A 31 -5.40 5.20 0.86
C LYS A 31 -5.09 4.63 -0.52
N LYS A 32 -6.05 3.91 -1.11
CA LYS A 32 -6.04 3.51 -2.52
C LYS A 32 -6.52 4.63 -3.40
N ILE A 33 -5.83 4.85 -4.51
CA ILE A 33 -6.27 5.74 -5.58
C ILE A 33 -6.03 5.02 -6.89
N GLU A 34 -7.09 4.75 -7.63
CA GLU A 34 -7.01 4.19 -8.96
C GLU A 34 -7.07 5.31 -9.99
N LYS A 35 -6.11 5.35 -10.92
CA LYS A 35 -6.04 6.42 -11.92
C LYS A 35 -5.46 5.89 -13.22
N LYS A 36 -6.29 5.80 -14.27
CA LYS A 36 -5.88 5.52 -15.67
C LYS A 36 -4.77 4.45 -15.79
N GLY A 37 -5.06 3.20 -15.42
CA GLY A 37 -4.13 2.07 -15.60
C GLY A 37 -3.01 1.97 -14.55
N LYS A 38 -3.08 2.75 -13.47
CA LYS A 38 -2.19 2.61 -12.32
C LYS A 38 -2.97 2.70 -11.02
N ILE A 39 -2.49 1.95 -10.04
CA ILE A 39 -2.96 2.01 -8.66
C ILE A 39 -1.89 2.72 -7.84
N ILE A 40 -2.32 3.68 -7.04
CA ILE A 40 -1.47 4.41 -6.12
C ILE A 40 -1.93 4.07 -4.71
N LEU A 41 -1.05 3.50 -3.90
CA LEU A 41 -1.25 3.30 -2.47
C LEU A 41 -0.49 4.39 -1.72
N MET A 42 -1.19 5.17 -0.91
CA MET A 42 -0.56 6.10 0.03
C MET A 42 -0.62 5.51 1.43
N VAL A 43 0.53 5.17 1.99
CA VAL A 43 0.67 4.56 3.32
C VAL A 43 1.15 5.61 4.32
N GLY A 44 0.40 5.88 5.38
CA GLY A 44 0.77 6.79 6.47
C GLY A 44 -0.10 8.05 6.59
N LYS A 45 0.21 8.89 7.59
CA LYS A 45 -0.49 10.15 7.90
C LYS A 45 0.44 11.35 7.72
N GLY A 46 -0.14 12.51 7.40
CA GLY A 46 0.58 13.79 7.32
C GLY A 46 1.73 13.80 6.31
N LEU A 47 2.88 14.35 6.72
CA LEU A 47 4.11 14.48 5.93
C LEU A 47 4.84 13.14 5.73
N PHE A 48 4.57 12.13 6.56
CA PHE A 48 5.21 10.81 6.51
C PHE A 48 4.49 9.82 5.59
N LYS A 49 3.74 10.32 4.59
CA LYS A 49 3.05 9.49 3.61
C LYS A 49 4.04 8.91 2.61
N LYS A 50 4.12 7.58 2.57
CA LYS A 50 4.86 6.86 1.53
C LYS A 50 3.92 6.56 0.36
N LYS A 51 4.33 6.92 -0.84
CA LYS A 51 3.59 6.67 -2.08
C LYS A 51 4.15 5.43 -2.76
N ILE A 52 3.29 4.47 -3.06
CA ILE A 52 3.60 3.27 -3.83
C ILE A 52 2.77 3.33 -5.10
N ILE A 53 3.40 3.19 -6.27
CA ILE A 53 2.72 3.23 -7.56
C ILE A 53 2.89 1.86 -8.20
N ILE A 54 1.77 1.24 -8.50
CA ILE A 54 1.67 -0.04 -9.22
C ILE A 54 1.12 0.30 -10.60
N ARG A 55 1.90 0.04 -11.65
CA ARG A 55 1.42 0.14 -13.03
C ARG A 55 0.75 -1.19 -13.37
N ILE A 56 -0.47 -1.12 -13.90
CA ILE A 56 -1.14 -2.28 -14.46
C ILE A 56 -0.77 -2.26 -15.94
N GLU A 57 0.17 -3.10 -16.34
CA GLU A 57 0.40 -3.38 -17.76
C GLU A 57 -0.79 -4.23 -18.24
N LYS A 58 -1.40 -3.81 -19.35
CA LYS A 58 -2.56 -4.47 -19.94
C LYS A 58 -2.10 -5.50 -20.95
#